data_AF-A0A7C1AHL1-F1
#
_entry.id   AF-A0A7C1AHL1-F1
#
_cell.length_a   1.000
_cell.length_b   1.000
_cell.length_c   1.000
_cell.angle_alpha   90.00
_cell.angle_beta   90.00
_cell.angle_gamma   90.00
#
_symmetry.space_group_name_H-M   'P 1'
#
loop_
_entity.id
_entity.type
_entity.pdbx_description
1 polymer ?
#
loop_
_entity_poly.entity_id
_entity_poly.type
_entity_poly.pdbx_seq_one_letter_code
_entity_poly.pdbx_strand_id
1 'polypeptide(L)' 'RLDEEALGGLMMHFMLETILSGHLLGVDPFDQPAVEAGKKLTRRNLGGRE' A
#
# COMPACT_ATOMS: atom_id res chain seq x y z
N ARG A 1 -5.76 28.33 -1.03
CA ARG A 1 -5.36 28.20 0.39
C ARG A 1 -5.15 26.72 0.66
N LEU A 2 -4.11 26.35 1.39
CA LEU A 2 -3.87 24.95 1.75
C LEU A 2 -4.55 24.70 3.09
N ASP A 3 -5.80 24.25 3.05
CA ASP A 3 -6.59 23.85 4.20
C ASP A 3 -6.79 22.33 4.22
N GLU A 4 -7.46 21.84 5.26
CA GLU A 4 -7.66 20.42 5.52
C GLU A 4 -8.44 19.74 4.38
N GLU A 5 -9.43 20.44 3.82
CA GLU A 5 -10.23 19.95 2.68
C GLU A 5 -9.36 19.85 1.42
N ALA A 6 -8.60 20.89 1.08
CA ALA A 6 -7.72 20.87 -0.08
C ALA A 6 -6.64 19.77 0.05
N LEU A 7 -6.07 19.57 1.24
CA LEU A 7 -5.09 18.51 1.49
C LEU A 7 -5.72 17.12 1.40
N GLY A 8 -6.91 16.92 1.96
CA GLY A 8 -7.65 15.67 1.88
C GLY A 8 -8.04 15.32 0.43
N GLY A 9 -8.49 16.32 -0.33
CA GLY A 9 -8.79 16.18 -1.76
C GLY A 9 -7.56 15.78 -2.57
N LEU A 10 -6.40 16.38 -2.30
CA LEU A 10 -5.14 16.03 -2.95
C LEU A 10 -4.72 14.58 -2.64
N MET A 11 -4.85 14.14 -1.38
CA MET A 11 -4.57 12.75 -1.02
C MET A 11 -5.53 11.77 -1.72
N MET A 12 -6.83 12.08 -1.72
CA MET A 12 -7.85 11.26 -2.40
C MET A 12 -7.58 11.14 -3.89
N HIS A 13 -7.15 12.23 -4.55
CA HIS A 13 -6.79 12.21 -5.96
C HIS A 13 -5.76 11.12 -6.28
N PHE A 14 -4.63 11.09 -5.55
CA PHE A 14 -3.60 10.09 -5.77
C PHE A 14 -4.00 8.67 -5.33
N MET A 15 -4.83 8.53 -4.29
CA MET A 15 -5.38 7.23 -3.91
C MET A 15 -6.24 6.64 -5.03
N LEU A 16 -7.16 7.45 -5.60
CA LEU A 16 -8.00 7.02 -6.71
C LEU A 16 -7.18 6.75 -7.98
N GLU A 17 -6.20 7.59 -8.30
CA GLU A 17 -5.29 7.37 -9.42
C GLU A 17 -4.56 6.03 -9.30
N THR A 18 -4.07 5.70 -8.10
CA THR A 18 -3.37 4.44 -7.83
C THR A 18 -4.29 3.24 -8.01
N ILE A 19 -5.52 3.30 -7.47
CA ILE A 19 -6.52 2.22 -7.59
C ILE A 19 -6.88 2.00 -9.07
N LEU A 20 -7.17 3.07 -9.80
CA LEU A 20 -7.52 3.01 -11.22
C LEU A 20 -6.36 2.47 -12.06
N SER A 21 -5.13 2.91 -11.77
CA SER A 21 -3.93 2.40 -12.45
C SER A 21 -3.73 0.91 -12.20
N GLY A 22 -3.91 0.43 -10.96
CA GLY A 22 -3.88 -0.99 -10.62
C GLY A 22 -4.85 -1.79 -11.48
N HIS A 23 -6.12 -1.35 -11.53
CA HIS A 23 -7.14 -1.99 -12.36
C HIS A 23 -6.79 -1.98 -13.86
N LEU A 24 -6.27 -0.86 -14.39
CA LEU A 24 -5.86 -0.76 -15.81
C LEU A 24 -4.68 -1.69 -16.14
N LEU A 25 -3.79 -1.92 -15.18
CA LEU A 25 -2.64 -2.81 -15.32
C LEU A 25 -2.96 -4.29 -15.02
N GLY A 26 -4.21 -4.59 -14.63
CA GLY A 26 -4.61 -5.95 -14.21
C GLY A 26 -3.95 -6.41 -12.91
N VAL A 27 -3.58 -5.47 -12.03
CA VAL A 27 -2.98 -5.70 -10.72
C VAL A 27 -4.01 -5.39 -9.64
N ASP A 28 -4.06 -6.18 -8.57
CA ASP A 28 -4.87 -5.86 -7.39
C ASP A 28 -4.15 -4.79 -6.54
N PRO A 29 -4.69 -3.56 -6.42
CA PRO A 29 -4.06 -2.50 -5.64
C PRO A 29 -4.30 -2.62 -4.13
N PHE A 30 -5.13 -3.58 -3.68
CA PHE A 30 -5.53 -3.72 -2.28
C PHE A 30 -4.83 -4.86 -1.53
N ASP A 31 -4.13 -5.75 -2.25
CA ASP A 31 -3.34 -6.83 -1.66
C ASP A 31 -1.83 -6.54 -1.73
N GLN A 32 -1.06 -7.24 -0.89
CA GLN A 32 0.38 -7.06 -0.76
C GLN A 32 1.09 -8.40 -0.49
N PRO A 33 0.98 -9.41 -1.38
CA PRO A 33 1.48 -10.77 -1.12
C PRO A 33 3.00 -10.83 -0.91
N ALA A 34 3.76 -9.90 -1.52
CA ALA A 34 5.21 -9.85 -1.43
C ALA A 34 5.75 -9.62 0.00
N VAL A 35 4.95 -9.08 0.92
CA VAL A 35 5.41 -8.78 2.28
C VAL A 35 5.65 -10.03 3.13
N GLU A 36 4.95 -11.12 2.82
CA GLU A 36 4.96 -12.34 3.64
C GLU A 36 6.34 -13.02 3.64
N ALA A 37 7.04 -12.99 2.51
CA ALA A 37 8.41 -13.51 2.41
C ALA A 37 9.36 -12.74 3.35
N GLY A 38 9.24 -11.41 3.39
CA GLY A 38 10.01 -10.56 4.29
C GLY A 38 9.71 -10.85 5.76
N LYS A 39 8.43 -10.95 6.13
CA LYS A 39 8.00 -11.30 7.49
C LYS A 39 8.59 -12.64 7.96
N LYS A 40 8.54 -13.68 7.11
CA LYS A 40 9.11 -15.00 7.42
C LYS A 40 10.63 -14.95 7.62
N LEU A 41 11.34 -14.25 6.74
CA LEU A 41 12.79 -14.11 6.83
C LEU A 41 13.22 -13.39 8.11
N THR A 42 12.54 -12.30 8.46
CA THR A 42 12.82 -11.54 9.68
C THR A 42 12.60 -12.39 10.93
N ARG A 43 11.51 -13.15 11.02
CA ARG A 43 11.25 -14.06 12.16
C ARG A 43 12.35 -15.12 12.30
N ARG A 44 12.74 -15.75 11.18
CA ARG A 44 13.81 -16.76 11.15
C ARG A 44 15.15 -16.19 11.63
N ASN A 45 15.48 -14.97 11.20
CA ASN A 45 16.79 -14.39 11.44
C ASN A 45 16.91 -13.69 12.81
N LEU A 46 15.80 -13.16 13.35
CA LEU A 46 15.78 -12.40 14.60
C LEU A 46 15.13 -13.15 15.78
N GLY A 47 14.74 -14.42 15.59
CA GLY A 47 14.29 -15.30 16.69
C GLY A 47 12.88 -15.02 17.22
N GLY A 48 12.05 -14.30 16.47
CA GLY A 48 10.64 -14.10 16.81
C GLY A 48 9.88 -15.42 16.67
N ARG A 49 9.61 -16.09 17.79
CA ARG A 49 8.83 -17.34 17.88
C ARG A 49 7.52 -17.19 17.08
N GLU A 50 7.16 -18.24 16.33
CA GLU A 50 5.84 -18.37 15.70
C GLU A 50 4.74 -18.46 16.75
#